data_AF-A0A8D8LGP9-F1
#
_entry.id   AF-A0A8D8LGP9-F1
#
_cell.length_a   1.000
_cell.length_b   1.000
_cell.length_c   1.000
_cell.angle_alpha   90.00
_cell.angle_beta   90.00
_cell.angle_gamma   90.00
#
_symmetry.space_group_name_H-M   'P 1'
#
loop_
_entity.id
_entity.type
_entity.pdbx_description
1 polymer ?
#
loop_
_entity_poly.entity_id
_entity_poly.type
_entity_poly.pdbx_seq_one_letter_code
_entity_poly.pdbx_strand_id
1 'polypeptide(L)'
;PATPFFRPVHYDALDMDNFPMGTNAIVAVISYTGYDMEDAMILNKSSYERGFAHGCIFKSMFIELEGSKDYFERDPNNKQIEDKLGPDGLVYVGAKLKSRDPMYCYWKDSENKYIVCRYSGKEEMTVEVVRMSSGFTSGGSVTPNCAYVGYRIQRNPSVGDKFASRAGQKGICSVRWPAEDLPFTDSGLVPDIVFNPHGFPSRMTIAMMVECMAGKSAAVHGLVHDATPFKFTEDNTAIDYFGKLLEAGGYNYYGTETMYSGVDGSMMQAQIFFGVVHYQRLRHMVSDKWQVRSKGPVDKVTHQPVKGRKRGGGVRFGEMERDGVLAHGASWVLLDRLFNSSDKSKELVCRTCGSLLGPTVLVQSLSIKNKMADNQPVSCKQCGERDNLGTINIPFVLRNLVCQLASFNIKVELDLKPNESLV
;
A
#
# COMPACT_ATOMS: atom_id res chain seq x y z
N PRO A 1 -7.22 -18.51 13.05
CA PRO A 1 -5.78 -18.83 13.26
C PRO A 1 -5.70 -20.20 13.93
N ALA A 2 -4.59 -20.93 13.76
CA ALA A 2 -4.46 -22.30 14.26
C ALA A 2 -3.09 -22.51 14.90
N THR A 3 -3.00 -23.48 15.80
CA THR A 3 -1.73 -23.92 16.37
C THR A 3 -0.97 -24.82 15.40
N PRO A 4 0.36 -24.67 15.24
CA PRO A 4 1.16 -25.58 14.43
C PRO A 4 1.11 -27.04 14.92
N PHE A 5 1.02 -27.98 13.98
CA PHE A 5 1.10 -29.41 14.25
C PHE A 5 2.51 -29.92 14.58
N PHE A 6 3.53 -29.19 14.13
CA PHE A 6 4.93 -29.50 14.38
C PHE A 6 5.56 -28.33 15.15
N ARG A 7 5.79 -28.44 16.45
CA ARG A 7 6.22 -27.28 17.28
C ARG A 7 7.15 -27.68 18.41
N PRO A 8 8.09 -26.81 18.83
CA PRO A 8 8.97 -27.13 19.94
C PRO A 8 8.21 -27.12 21.27
N VAL A 9 8.69 -27.86 22.26
CA VAL A 9 8.08 -27.90 23.61
C VAL A 9 8.00 -26.50 24.26
N HIS A 10 8.96 -25.63 23.94
CA HIS A 10 8.97 -24.23 24.41
C HIS A 10 7.77 -23.41 23.91
N TYR A 11 7.14 -23.80 22.80
CA TYR A 11 5.94 -23.13 22.30
C TYR A 11 4.80 -23.26 23.31
N ASP A 12 4.62 -24.46 23.88
CA ASP A 12 3.60 -24.73 24.89
C ASP A 12 3.99 -24.12 26.24
N ALA A 13 5.27 -24.17 26.62
CA ALA A 13 5.76 -23.57 27.87
C ALA A 13 5.59 -22.04 27.95
N LEU A 14 5.51 -21.36 26.79
CA LEU A 14 5.27 -19.92 26.69
C LEU A 14 3.80 -19.55 26.46
N ASP A 15 2.90 -20.54 26.46
CA ASP A 15 1.49 -20.38 26.13
C ASP A 15 1.26 -19.60 24.81
N MET A 16 2.08 -19.88 23.79
CA MET A 16 1.97 -19.23 22.48
C MET A 16 0.62 -19.49 21.79
N ASP A 17 -0.13 -20.49 22.26
CA ASP A 17 -1.51 -20.76 21.85
C ASP A 17 -2.49 -19.64 22.20
N ASN A 18 -2.19 -18.80 23.18
CA ASN A 18 -2.97 -17.59 23.44
C ASN A 18 -2.84 -16.56 22.29
N PHE A 19 -1.78 -16.67 21.49
CA PHE A 19 -1.46 -15.75 20.39
C PHE A 19 -1.08 -16.52 19.12
N PRO A 20 -2.02 -17.24 18.48
CA PRO A 20 -1.71 -18.11 17.36
C PRO A 20 -1.30 -17.30 16.12
N MET A 21 -0.08 -17.56 15.61
CA MET A 21 0.60 -16.76 14.58
C MET A 21 0.58 -17.38 13.17
N GLY A 22 -0.56 -17.92 12.73
CA GLY A 22 -0.68 -18.48 11.40
C GLY A 22 -1.83 -19.45 11.22
N THR A 23 -1.75 -20.25 10.17
CA THR A 23 -2.70 -21.30 9.82
C THR A 23 -1.97 -22.50 9.22
N ASN A 24 -2.38 -23.71 9.58
CA ASN A 24 -1.91 -24.92 8.93
C ASN A 24 -2.54 -24.96 7.53
N ALA A 25 -1.70 -25.06 6.51
CA ALA A 25 -2.11 -25.08 5.11
C ALA A 25 -1.67 -26.39 4.48
N ILE A 26 -2.51 -26.93 3.61
CA ILE A 26 -2.13 -28.07 2.77
C ILE A 26 -1.28 -27.54 1.62
N VAL A 27 -0.05 -28.06 1.49
CA VAL A 27 0.93 -27.60 0.51
C VAL A 27 1.25 -28.71 -0.47
N ALA A 28 1.16 -28.39 -1.76
CA ALA A 28 1.71 -29.22 -2.83
C ALA A 28 3.02 -28.59 -3.32
N VAL A 29 4.09 -29.39 -3.35
CA VAL A 29 5.36 -28.98 -3.95
C VAL A 29 5.38 -29.46 -5.40
N ILE A 30 4.97 -28.59 -6.32
CA ILE A 30 4.82 -28.89 -7.75
C ILE A 30 4.97 -27.61 -8.58
N SER A 31 5.61 -27.73 -9.74
CA SER A 31 5.56 -26.71 -10.80
C SER A 31 4.39 -27.05 -11.72
N TYR A 32 3.25 -26.38 -11.53
CA TYR A 32 2.02 -26.70 -12.29
C TYR A 32 1.48 -25.50 -13.06
N THR A 33 1.39 -24.34 -12.40
CA THR A 33 0.67 -23.18 -12.97
C THR A 33 1.55 -22.30 -13.87
N GLY A 34 2.87 -22.34 -13.68
CA GLY A 34 3.81 -21.39 -14.31
C GLY A 34 3.81 -19.98 -13.69
N TYR A 35 2.84 -19.67 -12.82
CA TYR A 35 2.75 -18.42 -12.07
C TYR A 35 3.43 -18.50 -10.70
N ASP A 36 4.00 -19.66 -10.37
CA ASP A 36 4.74 -20.04 -9.17
C ASP A 36 6.26 -19.99 -9.36
N MET A 37 6.78 -19.43 -10.46
CA MET A 37 8.22 -19.28 -10.66
C MET A 37 8.85 -18.29 -9.66
N GLU A 38 10.12 -18.50 -9.35
CA GLU A 38 10.85 -17.74 -8.32
C GLU A 38 10.20 -17.86 -6.93
N ASP A 39 10.09 -16.75 -6.20
CA ASP A 39 9.46 -16.67 -4.88
C ASP A 39 7.93 -16.52 -4.95
N ALA A 40 7.32 -16.90 -6.07
CA ALA A 40 5.88 -16.81 -6.24
C ALA A 40 5.20 -18.08 -5.70
N MET A 41 4.03 -17.92 -5.10
CA MET A 41 3.18 -19.03 -4.68
C MET A 41 1.75 -18.81 -5.14
N ILE A 42 1.04 -19.91 -5.31
CA ILE A 42 -0.36 -19.90 -5.71
C ILE A 42 -1.21 -20.20 -4.51
N LEU A 43 -2.31 -19.46 -4.40
CA LEU A 43 -3.31 -19.69 -3.37
C LEU A 43 -4.57 -20.28 -3.99
N ASN A 44 -5.13 -21.30 -3.35
CA ASN A 44 -6.43 -21.84 -3.74
C ASN A 44 -7.54 -20.81 -3.50
N LYS A 45 -8.26 -20.46 -4.56
CA LYS A 45 -9.35 -19.49 -4.56
C LYS A 45 -10.48 -19.93 -3.64
N SER A 46 -10.84 -21.20 -3.64
CA SER A 46 -11.92 -21.72 -2.78
C SER A 46 -11.51 -21.72 -1.31
N SER A 47 -10.25 -22.04 -0.98
CA SER A 47 -9.74 -21.91 0.39
C SER A 47 -9.77 -20.45 0.86
N TYR A 48 -9.36 -19.52 -0.02
CA TYR A 48 -9.48 -18.08 0.23
C TYR A 48 -10.93 -17.64 0.50
N GLU A 49 -11.89 -18.08 -0.31
CA GLU A 49 -13.32 -17.75 -0.15
C GLU A 49 -13.92 -18.32 1.14
N ARG A 50 -13.42 -19.46 1.61
CA ARG A 50 -13.77 -20.07 2.90
C ARG A 50 -13.09 -19.40 4.10
N GLY A 51 -12.28 -18.37 3.89
CA GLY A 51 -11.67 -17.57 4.95
C GLY A 51 -10.20 -17.88 5.24
N PHE A 52 -9.50 -18.60 4.36
CA PHE A 52 -8.07 -18.86 4.52
C PHE A 52 -7.27 -17.55 4.66
N ALA A 53 -6.47 -17.47 5.74
CA ALA A 53 -5.64 -16.32 6.08
C ALA A 53 -6.37 -14.95 6.10
N HIS A 54 -7.66 -14.94 6.41
CA HIS A 54 -8.43 -13.72 6.63
C HIS A 54 -7.84 -12.88 7.78
N GLY A 55 -7.90 -11.56 7.64
CA GLY A 55 -7.37 -10.65 8.64
C GLY A 55 -8.05 -9.29 8.61
N CYS A 56 -7.93 -8.57 9.73
CA CYS A 56 -8.43 -7.22 9.90
C CYS A 56 -7.32 -6.34 10.48
N ILE A 57 -7.34 -5.05 10.14
CA ILE A 57 -6.49 -4.04 10.78
C ILE A 57 -7.38 -3.14 11.60
N PHE A 58 -7.13 -3.08 12.90
CA PHE A 58 -7.75 -2.12 13.80
C PHE A 58 -6.96 -0.82 13.77
N LYS A 59 -7.66 0.30 13.61
CA LYS A 59 -7.11 1.65 13.69
C LYS A 59 -8.00 2.48 14.59
N SER A 60 -7.41 3.47 15.21
CA SER A 60 -8.14 4.44 16.03
C SER A 60 -7.90 5.84 15.52
N MET A 61 -8.92 6.68 15.65
CA MET A 61 -8.84 8.11 15.47
C MET A 61 -9.26 8.78 16.77
N PHE A 62 -8.43 9.71 17.23
CA PHE A 62 -8.75 10.62 18.32
C PHE A 62 -9.19 11.94 17.69
N ILE A 63 -10.38 12.38 18.03
CA ILE A 63 -10.99 13.63 17.57
C ILE A 63 -11.01 14.57 18.77
N GLU A 64 -10.36 15.71 18.64
CA GLU A 64 -10.33 16.77 19.64
C GLU A 64 -10.87 18.04 18.97
N LEU A 65 -11.87 18.67 19.58
CA LEU A 65 -12.44 19.93 19.06
C LEU A 65 -11.56 21.11 19.52
N GLU A 66 -11.31 22.07 18.64
CA GLU A 66 -10.41 23.20 18.94
C GLU A 66 -11.06 24.24 19.88
N GLY A 67 -12.38 24.45 19.78
CA GLY A 67 -13.10 25.41 20.61
C GLY A 67 -13.53 24.81 21.94
N SER A 68 -13.33 25.56 23.04
CA SER A 68 -13.80 25.19 24.38
C SER A 68 -15.33 25.11 24.50
N LYS A 69 -16.06 25.75 23.60
CA LYS A 69 -17.53 25.73 23.50
C LYS A 69 -18.04 24.86 22.33
N ASP A 70 -17.15 24.27 21.55
CA ASP A 70 -17.55 23.41 20.44
C ASP A 70 -18.06 22.08 21.01
N TYR A 71 -19.17 21.57 20.46
CA TYR A 71 -19.78 20.32 20.91
C TYR A 71 -20.21 19.46 19.72
N PHE A 72 -20.23 18.15 19.94
CA PHE A 72 -20.71 17.20 18.94
C PHE A 72 -22.23 17.24 18.88
N GLU A 73 -22.74 17.48 17.68
CA GLU A 73 -24.17 17.45 17.37
C GLU A 73 -24.33 17.30 15.87
N ARG A 74 -25.38 16.57 15.45
CA ARG A 74 -25.74 16.43 14.04
C ARG A 74 -26.46 17.68 13.54
N ASP A 75 -26.11 18.13 12.33
CA ASP A 75 -26.83 19.20 11.63
C ASP A 75 -28.32 18.81 11.43
N PRO A 76 -29.27 19.55 12.04
CA PRO A 76 -30.70 19.25 11.93
C PRO A 76 -31.25 19.37 10.49
N ASN A 77 -30.61 20.19 9.66
CA ASN A 77 -31.10 20.49 8.32
C ASN A 77 -30.66 19.45 7.28
N ASN A 78 -29.61 18.67 7.57
CA ASN A 78 -28.98 17.80 6.59
C ASN A 78 -29.40 16.33 6.75
N LYS A 79 -30.53 15.98 6.11
CA LYS A 79 -31.08 14.61 6.15
C LYS A 79 -30.17 13.54 5.55
N GLN A 80 -29.25 13.88 4.65
CA GLN A 80 -28.35 12.88 4.02
C GLN A 80 -27.32 12.28 4.99
N ILE A 81 -27.15 12.90 6.16
CA ILE A 81 -26.15 12.50 7.15
C ILE A 81 -26.75 11.54 8.19
N GLU A 82 -28.08 11.50 8.30
CA GLU A 82 -28.85 10.70 9.26
C GLU A 82 -28.58 9.20 9.15
N ASP A 83 -28.31 8.71 7.95
CA ASP A 83 -28.04 7.29 7.70
C ASP A 83 -26.79 6.78 8.42
N LYS A 84 -25.84 7.68 8.75
CA LYS A 84 -24.51 7.32 9.28
C LYS A 84 -24.23 7.93 10.64
N LEU A 85 -24.70 9.13 10.92
CA LEU A 85 -24.48 9.82 12.20
C LEU A 85 -25.72 9.76 13.09
N GLY A 86 -25.49 9.52 14.37
CA GLY A 86 -26.49 9.67 15.41
C GLY A 86 -26.83 11.13 15.72
N PRO A 87 -27.85 11.37 16.57
CA PRO A 87 -28.21 12.70 17.05
C PRO A 87 -27.06 13.42 17.75
N ASP A 88 -26.17 12.66 18.39
CA ASP A 88 -24.93 13.10 19.03
C ASP A 88 -23.85 13.59 18.05
N GLY A 89 -24.09 13.52 16.73
CA GLY A 89 -23.13 13.94 15.72
C GLY A 89 -22.00 12.94 15.49
N LEU A 90 -22.05 11.74 16.09
CA LEU A 90 -21.04 10.71 15.91
C LEU A 90 -21.56 9.55 15.08
N VAL A 91 -20.66 8.80 14.46
CA VAL A 91 -21.00 7.65 13.63
C VAL A 91 -21.52 6.47 14.45
N TYR A 92 -22.53 5.77 13.94
CA TYR A 92 -23.03 4.55 14.58
C TYR A 92 -21.99 3.42 14.63
N VAL A 93 -21.96 2.68 15.74
CA VAL A 93 -21.19 1.45 15.86
C VAL A 93 -21.72 0.41 14.87
N GLY A 94 -20.83 -0.24 14.12
CA GLY A 94 -21.18 -1.16 13.04
C GLY A 94 -21.38 -0.52 11.67
N ALA A 95 -21.40 0.82 11.58
CA ALA A 95 -21.54 1.51 10.31
C ALA A 95 -20.32 1.26 9.41
N LYS A 96 -20.59 0.95 8.13
CA LYS A 96 -19.58 0.90 7.08
C LYS A 96 -19.44 2.28 6.45
N LEU A 97 -18.20 2.80 6.43
CA LEU A 97 -17.85 4.10 5.87
C LEU A 97 -16.88 3.91 4.70
N LYS A 98 -17.21 4.56 3.58
CA LYS A 98 -16.35 4.71 2.40
C LYS A 98 -15.65 6.07 2.41
N SER A 99 -14.69 6.24 1.51
CA SER A 99 -13.98 7.51 1.36
C SER A 99 -14.96 8.65 1.11
N ARG A 100 -14.83 9.74 1.88
CA ARG A 100 -15.70 10.93 1.88
C ARG A 100 -17.07 10.77 2.52
N ASP A 101 -17.39 9.64 3.14
CA ASP A 101 -18.61 9.52 3.93
C ASP A 101 -18.52 10.37 5.21
N PRO A 102 -19.65 10.89 5.74
CA PRO A 102 -19.66 11.63 7.00
C PRO A 102 -19.23 10.73 8.16
N MET A 103 -18.25 11.20 8.95
CA MET A 103 -17.69 10.47 10.08
C MET A 103 -18.07 11.07 11.43
N TYR A 104 -18.06 12.40 11.52
CA TYR A 104 -18.59 13.13 12.68
C TYR A 104 -19.03 14.53 12.27
N CYS A 105 -19.92 15.10 13.06
CA CYS A 105 -20.45 16.45 12.92
C CYS A 105 -20.31 17.16 14.27
N TYR A 106 -19.91 18.41 14.24
CA TYR A 106 -19.81 19.25 15.43
C TYR A 106 -20.28 20.67 15.12
N TRP A 107 -20.81 21.33 16.14
CA TRP A 107 -21.13 22.74 16.11
C TRP A 107 -19.89 23.56 16.43
N LYS A 108 -19.55 24.52 15.56
CA LYS A 108 -18.45 25.46 15.79
C LYS A 108 -19.00 26.82 16.20
N ASP A 109 -18.77 27.21 17.46
CA ASP A 109 -19.36 28.41 18.07
C ASP A 109 -18.87 29.70 17.38
N SER A 110 -17.58 29.75 17.03
CA SER A 110 -16.96 30.91 16.38
C SER A 110 -17.55 31.28 15.01
N GLU A 111 -18.09 30.31 14.28
CA GLU A 111 -18.64 30.51 12.93
C GLU A 111 -20.17 30.38 12.88
N ASN A 112 -20.81 29.99 13.99
CA ASN A 112 -22.24 29.63 14.08
C ASN A 112 -22.68 28.66 12.97
N LYS A 113 -21.89 27.60 12.74
CA LYS A 113 -22.13 26.62 11.68
C LYS A 113 -21.80 25.20 12.13
N TYR A 114 -22.56 24.24 11.62
CA TYR A 114 -22.25 22.82 11.71
C TYR A 114 -21.16 22.45 10.69
N ILE A 115 -20.09 21.80 11.16
CA ILE A 115 -19.01 21.31 10.32
C ILE A 115 -19.07 19.78 10.28
N VAL A 116 -19.24 19.26 9.07
CA VAL A 116 -19.30 17.82 8.81
C VAL A 116 -17.92 17.34 8.36
N CYS A 117 -17.26 16.60 9.24
CA CYS A 117 -15.97 15.98 8.96
C CYS A 117 -16.19 14.61 8.32
N ARG A 118 -15.53 14.42 7.18
CA ARG A 118 -15.65 13.23 6.35
C ARG A 118 -14.45 12.32 6.50
N TYR A 119 -14.67 11.03 6.31
CA TYR A 119 -13.61 10.04 6.35
C TYR A 119 -12.60 10.24 5.21
N SER A 120 -11.33 10.41 5.57
CA SER A 120 -10.22 10.70 4.63
C SER A 120 -9.49 9.46 4.13
N GLY A 121 -9.78 8.28 4.67
CA GLY A 121 -9.16 7.03 4.22
C GLY A 121 -9.66 6.60 2.84
N LYS A 122 -8.84 5.78 2.17
CA LYS A 122 -9.15 5.23 0.85
C LYS A 122 -9.92 3.92 0.91
N GLU A 123 -9.91 3.28 2.08
CA GLU A 123 -10.39 1.91 2.25
C GLU A 123 -11.69 1.92 3.04
N GLU A 124 -12.58 0.99 2.72
CA GLU A 124 -13.80 0.85 3.50
C GLU A 124 -13.46 0.39 4.91
N MET A 125 -14.04 1.07 5.90
CA MET A 125 -13.89 0.72 7.31
C MET A 125 -15.24 0.44 7.95
N THR A 126 -15.25 -0.43 8.94
CA THR A 126 -16.40 -0.66 9.82
C THR A 126 -16.08 -0.09 11.20
N VAL A 127 -16.96 0.77 11.70
CA VAL A 127 -16.82 1.34 13.06
C VAL A 127 -17.09 0.25 14.09
N GLU A 128 -16.25 0.16 15.11
CA GLU A 128 -16.36 -0.87 16.14
C GLU A 128 -16.56 -0.28 17.53
N VAL A 129 -15.90 0.84 17.82
CA VAL A 129 -16.00 1.50 19.13
C VAL A 129 -16.08 2.99 18.90
N VAL A 130 -17.07 3.62 19.53
CA VAL A 130 -17.14 5.07 19.68
C VAL A 130 -17.21 5.37 21.16
N ARG A 131 -16.32 6.22 21.66
CA ARG A 131 -16.30 6.68 23.05
C ARG A 131 -16.20 8.19 23.06
N MET A 132 -17.14 8.85 23.69
CA MET A 132 -17.03 10.26 24.00
C MET A 132 -16.32 10.42 25.34
N SER A 133 -15.39 11.36 25.39
CA SER A 133 -14.83 11.87 26.62
C SER A 133 -15.19 13.34 26.70
N SER A 134 -16.08 13.68 27.63
CA SER A 134 -16.28 15.07 28.01
C SER A 134 -15.02 15.59 28.70
N GLY A 135 -14.71 16.86 28.48
CA GLY A 135 -13.58 17.49 29.13
C GLY A 135 -13.72 17.46 30.66
N PHE A 136 -12.72 16.93 31.36
CA PHE A 136 -12.60 17.10 32.81
C PHE A 136 -12.15 18.54 33.11
N THR A 137 -12.80 19.20 34.06
CA THR A 137 -12.33 20.47 34.61
C THR A 137 -11.15 20.20 35.55
N SER A 138 -9.92 20.34 35.04
CA SER A 138 -8.71 20.33 35.86
C SER A 138 -8.13 21.73 35.92
N GLY A 139 -8.06 22.32 37.12
CA GLY A 139 -7.40 23.60 37.36
C GLY A 139 -8.04 24.85 36.71
N GLY A 140 -9.35 24.84 36.44
CA GLY A 140 -10.07 26.01 35.93
C GLY A 140 -10.04 26.20 34.41
N SER A 141 -9.37 25.31 33.66
CA SER A 141 -9.46 25.23 32.20
C SER A 141 -10.46 24.15 31.80
N VAL A 142 -11.43 24.48 30.95
CA VAL A 142 -12.35 23.51 30.35
C VAL A 142 -11.59 22.80 29.24
N THR A 143 -11.36 21.50 29.40
CA THR A 143 -10.75 20.69 28.35
C THR A 143 -11.73 20.50 27.20
N PRO A 144 -11.25 20.47 25.94
CA PRO A 144 -12.12 20.32 24.78
C PRO A 144 -12.85 18.98 24.80
N ASN A 145 -14.01 18.95 24.15
CA ASN A 145 -14.75 17.70 23.95
C ASN A 145 -13.97 16.79 23.01
N CYS A 146 -13.77 15.55 23.44
CA CYS A 146 -12.98 14.56 22.71
C CYS A 146 -13.85 13.35 22.35
N ALA A 147 -13.62 12.78 21.18
CA ALA A 147 -14.22 11.52 20.76
C ALA A 147 -13.13 10.56 20.26
N TYR A 148 -13.21 9.32 20.72
CA TYR A 148 -12.41 8.20 20.25
C TYR A 148 -13.26 7.35 19.31
N VAL A 149 -12.78 7.16 18.08
CA VAL A 149 -13.41 6.27 17.10
C VAL A 149 -12.41 5.17 16.72
N GLY A 150 -12.67 3.98 17.24
CA GLY A 150 -12.02 2.72 16.85
C GLY A 150 -12.76 2.08 15.68
N TYR A 151 -12.04 1.75 14.63
CA TYR A 151 -12.59 1.13 13.43
C TYR A 151 -11.69 0.01 12.91
N ARG A 152 -12.32 -0.98 12.29
CA ARG A 152 -11.64 -2.11 11.64
C ARG A 152 -11.71 -1.98 10.13
N ILE A 153 -10.60 -2.32 9.48
CA ILE A 153 -10.50 -2.44 8.03
C ILE A 153 -10.31 -3.91 7.73
N GLN A 154 -11.24 -4.47 6.96
CA GLN A 154 -11.15 -5.84 6.50
C GLN A 154 -10.03 -5.97 5.46
N ARG A 155 -9.14 -6.93 5.66
CA ARG A 155 -7.96 -7.17 4.81
C ARG A 155 -7.88 -8.63 4.44
N ASN A 156 -8.70 -9.05 3.48
CA ASN A 156 -8.58 -10.38 2.92
C ASN A 156 -7.24 -10.51 2.16
N PRO A 157 -6.65 -11.72 2.04
CA PRO A 157 -5.48 -11.93 1.19
C PRO A 157 -5.71 -11.44 -0.24
N SER A 158 -4.79 -10.61 -0.72
CA SER A 158 -4.82 -10.10 -2.09
C SER A 158 -3.59 -10.56 -2.87
N VAL A 159 -3.70 -10.53 -4.20
CA VAL A 159 -2.54 -10.78 -5.08
C VAL A 159 -1.43 -9.79 -4.73
N GLY A 160 -0.23 -10.32 -4.56
CA GLY A 160 0.96 -9.60 -4.14
C GLY A 160 1.22 -9.65 -2.62
N ASP A 161 0.24 -10.05 -1.80
CA ASP A 161 0.47 -10.23 -0.36
C ASP A 161 1.49 -11.34 -0.12
N LYS A 162 2.24 -11.20 0.98
CA LYS A 162 3.36 -12.07 1.29
C LYS A 162 2.98 -13.09 2.36
N PHE A 163 3.36 -14.32 2.11
CA PHE A 163 3.21 -15.45 3.00
C PHE A 163 4.58 -16.06 3.26
N ALA A 164 4.76 -16.68 4.41
CA ALA A 164 6.00 -17.36 4.75
C ALA A 164 5.72 -18.63 5.54
N SER A 165 6.47 -19.69 5.26
CA SER A 165 6.59 -20.80 6.21
C SER A 165 7.53 -20.41 7.35
N ARG A 166 7.55 -21.21 8.42
CA ARG A 166 8.45 -21.00 9.56
C ARG A 166 9.92 -21.31 9.24
N ALA A 167 10.20 -21.95 8.11
CA ALA A 167 11.55 -22.27 7.64
C ALA A 167 12.18 -21.15 6.80
N GLY A 168 11.63 -19.94 6.81
CA GLY A 168 12.17 -18.81 6.05
C GLY A 168 11.83 -18.84 4.55
N GLN A 169 10.94 -19.74 4.11
CA GLN A 169 10.43 -19.74 2.74
C GLN A 169 9.33 -18.70 2.59
N LYS A 170 9.75 -17.49 2.23
CA LYS A 170 8.85 -16.40 1.90
C LYS A 170 8.46 -16.48 0.43
N GLY A 171 7.18 -16.27 0.17
CA GLY A 171 6.72 -16.03 -1.19
C GLY A 171 5.56 -15.07 -1.29
N ILE A 172 5.31 -14.65 -2.51
CA ILE A 172 4.28 -13.67 -2.88
C ILE A 172 3.11 -14.44 -3.49
N CYS A 173 1.89 -14.16 -3.04
CA CYS A 173 0.69 -14.67 -3.67
C CYS A 173 0.59 -14.10 -5.09
N SER A 174 0.89 -14.93 -6.09
CA SER A 174 0.92 -14.53 -7.50
C SER A 174 -0.50 -14.45 -8.07
N VAL A 175 -1.24 -15.54 -7.90
CA VAL A 175 -2.60 -15.70 -8.42
C VAL A 175 -3.43 -16.49 -7.41
N ARG A 176 -4.73 -16.18 -7.35
CA ARG A 176 -5.73 -17.02 -6.68
C ARG A 176 -6.29 -17.98 -7.72
N TRP A 177 -5.87 -19.24 -7.67
CA TRP A 177 -6.20 -20.23 -8.69
C TRP A 177 -7.52 -20.94 -8.37
N PRO A 178 -8.44 -21.12 -9.33
CA PRO A 178 -9.67 -21.88 -9.13
C PRO A 178 -9.38 -23.29 -8.61
N ALA A 179 -10.17 -23.78 -7.65
CA ALA A 179 -9.96 -25.12 -7.10
C ALA A 179 -10.20 -26.24 -8.12
N GLU A 180 -11.07 -26.01 -9.10
CA GLU A 180 -11.35 -26.94 -10.20
C GLU A 180 -10.14 -27.19 -11.09
N ASP A 181 -9.30 -26.18 -11.29
CA ASP A 181 -8.12 -26.27 -12.15
C ASP A 181 -6.86 -26.71 -11.37
N LEU A 182 -6.91 -26.74 -10.04
CA LEU A 182 -5.79 -27.20 -9.20
C LEU A 182 -5.67 -28.73 -9.24
N PRO A 183 -4.46 -29.27 -9.05
CA PRO A 183 -4.28 -30.70 -8.96
C PRO A 183 -4.93 -31.25 -7.68
N PHE A 184 -5.50 -32.45 -7.78
CA PHE A 184 -6.16 -33.13 -6.66
C PHE A 184 -5.58 -34.52 -6.44
N THR A 185 -5.63 -35.01 -5.20
CA THR A 185 -5.13 -36.34 -4.80
C THR A 185 -6.16 -37.45 -5.10
N ASP A 186 -5.76 -38.72 -4.99
CA ASP A 186 -6.69 -39.88 -5.02
C ASP A 186 -7.83 -39.76 -3.99
N SER A 187 -7.56 -39.13 -2.85
CA SER A 187 -8.53 -38.85 -1.79
C SER A 187 -9.44 -37.65 -2.09
N GLY A 188 -9.23 -36.94 -3.21
CA GLY A 188 -9.99 -35.76 -3.60
C GLY A 188 -9.59 -34.47 -2.87
N LEU A 189 -8.42 -34.45 -2.22
CA LEU A 189 -7.91 -33.26 -1.55
C LEU A 189 -7.25 -32.32 -2.58
N VAL A 190 -7.53 -31.03 -2.42
CA VAL A 190 -6.96 -29.95 -3.23
C VAL A 190 -6.03 -29.13 -2.33
N PRO A 191 -4.81 -28.79 -2.76
CA PRO A 191 -3.90 -27.99 -1.95
C PRO A 191 -4.44 -26.59 -1.68
N ASP A 192 -4.12 -26.02 -0.52
CA ASP A 192 -4.37 -24.61 -0.22
C ASP A 192 -3.32 -23.71 -0.85
N ILE A 193 -2.06 -24.17 -0.83
CA ILE A 193 -0.90 -23.47 -1.38
C ILE A 193 -0.16 -24.40 -2.35
N VAL A 194 0.16 -23.89 -3.53
CA VAL A 194 1.12 -24.54 -4.43
C VAL A 194 2.44 -23.78 -4.36
N PHE A 195 3.50 -24.53 -4.07
CA PHE A 195 4.85 -24.02 -3.93
C PHE A 195 5.78 -24.68 -4.95
N ASN A 196 6.64 -23.88 -5.57
CA ASN A 196 7.50 -24.37 -6.63
C ASN A 196 8.72 -25.13 -6.09
N PRO A 197 9.00 -26.36 -6.59
CA PRO A 197 10.18 -27.12 -6.20
C PRO A 197 11.51 -26.39 -6.44
N HIS A 198 11.60 -25.48 -7.42
CA HIS A 198 12.82 -24.72 -7.72
C HIS A 198 13.24 -23.77 -6.57
N GLY A 199 12.35 -23.49 -5.62
CA GLY A 199 12.67 -22.70 -4.43
C GLY A 199 13.48 -23.44 -3.35
N PHE A 200 13.64 -24.77 -3.45
CA PHE A 200 14.37 -25.56 -2.46
C PHE A 200 15.89 -25.64 -2.68
N PRO A 201 16.42 -25.90 -3.90
CA PRO A 201 17.86 -26.13 -4.09
C PRO A 201 18.73 -24.94 -3.67
N SER A 202 18.31 -23.72 -3.98
CA SER A 202 19.07 -22.51 -3.66
C SER A 202 19.03 -22.13 -2.17
N ARG A 203 17.93 -22.47 -1.47
CA ARG A 203 17.70 -22.09 -0.07
C ARG A 203 18.05 -23.18 0.93
N MET A 204 18.12 -24.44 0.49
CA MET A 204 18.42 -25.61 1.31
C MET A 204 17.51 -25.74 2.55
N THR A 205 16.25 -25.31 2.47
CA THR A 205 15.29 -25.33 3.59
C THR A 205 14.61 -26.70 3.74
N ILE A 206 15.40 -27.72 4.06
CA ILE A 206 14.94 -29.11 4.25
C ILE A 206 13.93 -29.19 5.42
N ALA A 207 14.02 -28.30 6.40
CA ALA A 207 13.10 -28.22 7.53
C ALA A 207 11.63 -28.11 7.10
N MET A 208 11.32 -27.40 6.00
CA MET A 208 9.95 -27.30 5.48
C MET A 208 9.45 -28.65 4.93
N MET A 209 10.32 -29.46 4.35
CA MET A 209 9.96 -30.80 3.86
C MET A 209 9.68 -31.74 5.04
N VAL A 210 10.53 -31.71 6.07
CA VAL A 210 10.29 -32.47 7.31
C VAL A 210 8.99 -32.03 7.98
N GLU A 211 8.74 -30.71 8.07
CA GLU A 211 7.49 -30.16 8.61
C GLU A 211 6.27 -30.63 7.81
N CYS A 212 6.37 -30.72 6.48
CA CYS A 212 5.30 -31.21 5.61
C CYS A 212 4.90 -32.65 5.93
N MET A 213 5.88 -33.54 6.10
CA MET A 213 5.65 -34.95 6.50
C MET A 213 5.10 -35.05 7.91
N ALA A 214 5.71 -34.32 8.87
CA ALA A 214 5.29 -34.30 10.25
C ALA A 214 3.85 -33.77 10.38
N GLY A 215 3.54 -32.65 9.75
CA GLY A 215 2.21 -32.03 9.80
C GLY A 215 1.12 -32.92 9.21
N LYS A 216 1.43 -33.67 8.16
CA LYS A 216 0.51 -34.66 7.59
C LYS A 216 0.29 -35.84 8.52
N SER A 217 1.36 -36.42 9.06
CA SER A 217 1.29 -37.50 10.05
C SER A 217 0.49 -37.08 11.29
N ALA A 218 0.72 -35.86 11.79
CA ALA A 218 -0.04 -35.25 12.88
C ALA A 218 -1.54 -35.16 12.56
N ALA A 219 -1.91 -34.72 11.35
CA ALA A 219 -3.30 -34.62 10.92
C ALA A 219 -4.00 -35.98 10.82
N VAL A 220 -3.28 -37.03 10.40
CA VAL A 220 -3.83 -38.39 10.26
C VAL A 220 -4.04 -39.06 11.62
N HIS A 221 -3.04 -38.96 12.50
CA HIS A 221 -3.07 -39.65 13.81
C HIS A 221 -3.69 -38.80 14.94
N GLY A 222 -4.02 -37.53 14.68
CA GLY A 222 -4.51 -36.60 15.71
C GLY A 222 -3.45 -36.23 16.75
N LEU A 223 -2.17 -36.22 16.36
CA LEU A 223 -1.03 -35.97 17.23
C LEU A 223 -0.44 -34.58 17.00
N VAL A 224 0.31 -34.09 17.98
CA VAL A 224 1.21 -32.93 17.81
C VAL A 224 2.63 -33.44 17.93
N HIS A 225 3.45 -33.12 16.93
CA HIS A 225 4.83 -33.56 16.87
C HIS A 225 5.78 -32.49 17.41
N ASP A 226 6.75 -32.94 18.18
CA ASP A 226 7.77 -32.09 18.77
C ASP A 226 8.85 -31.72 17.74
N ALA A 227 9.03 -30.41 17.53
CA ALA A 227 10.00 -29.81 16.61
C ALA A 227 11.26 -29.27 17.31
N THR A 228 11.52 -29.66 18.57
CA THR A 228 12.70 -29.21 19.30
C THR A 228 13.98 -29.63 18.57
N PRO A 229 14.93 -28.68 18.31
CA PRO A 229 16.18 -29.00 17.64
C PRO A 229 16.98 -30.10 18.35
N PHE A 230 17.80 -30.84 17.59
CA PHE A 230 18.71 -31.89 18.07
C PHE A 230 18.05 -33.13 18.72
N LYS A 231 16.73 -33.30 18.55
CA LYS A 231 16.03 -34.52 18.98
C LYS A 231 16.32 -35.74 18.08
N PHE A 232 16.52 -35.49 16.79
CA PHE A 232 16.85 -36.51 15.81
C PHE A 232 18.36 -36.59 15.62
N THR A 233 18.86 -37.82 15.42
CA THR A 233 20.27 -38.13 15.17
C THR A 233 20.44 -38.72 13.78
N GLU A 234 21.68 -38.95 13.35
CA GLU A 234 21.95 -39.61 12.06
C GLU A 234 21.43 -41.05 12.03
N ASP A 235 21.49 -41.77 13.16
CA ASP A 235 20.95 -43.14 13.29
C ASP A 235 19.41 -43.17 13.32
N ASN A 236 18.78 -42.12 13.86
CA ASN A 236 17.33 -42.01 13.95
C ASN A 236 16.86 -40.70 13.31
N THR A 237 16.80 -40.73 11.98
CA THR A 237 16.44 -39.56 11.18
C THR A 237 14.95 -39.22 11.29
N ALA A 238 14.64 -37.92 11.22
CA ALA A 238 13.26 -37.44 11.20
C ALA A 238 12.45 -38.02 10.02
N ILE A 239 13.10 -38.21 8.87
CA ILE A 239 12.44 -38.74 7.66
C ILE A 239 11.96 -40.16 7.90
N ASP A 240 12.79 -41.03 8.50
CA ASP A 240 12.39 -42.40 8.80
C ASP A 240 11.31 -42.48 9.87
N TYR A 241 11.43 -41.66 10.92
CA TYR A 241 10.42 -41.58 11.98
C TYR A 241 9.04 -41.18 11.42
N PHE A 242 8.96 -40.08 10.67
CA PHE A 242 7.69 -39.63 10.09
C PHE A 242 7.23 -40.50 8.93
N GLY A 243 8.14 -41.11 8.16
CA GLY A 243 7.80 -42.00 7.06
C GLY A 243 7.09 -43.27 7.54
N LYS A 244 7.58 -43.90 8.61
CA LYS A 244 6.90 -45.05 9.25
C LYS A 244 5.51 -44.69 9.78
N LEU A 245 5.36 -43.48 10.34
CA LEU A 245 4.05 -42.99 10.79
C LEU A 245 3.09 -42.73 9.62
N LEU A 246 3.58 -42.22 8.49
CA LEU A 246 2.77 -42.03 7.29
C LEU A 246 2.33 -43.37 6.69
N GLU A 247 3.23 -44.36 6.65
CA GLU A 247 2.93 -45.72 6.21
C GLU A 247 1.87 -46.39 7.10
N ALA A 248 2.00 -46.24 8.43
CA ALA A 248 0.98 -46.69 9.37
C ALA A 248 -0.38 -45.96 9.19
N GLY A 249 -0.37 -44.76 8.62
CA GLY A 249 -1.55 -43.99 8.24
C GLY A 249 -2.10 -44.33 6.85
N GLY A 250 -1.50 -45.27 6.12
CA GLY A 250 -1.90 -45.66 4.77
C GLY A 250 -1.39 -44.75 3.65
N TYR A 251 -0.43 -43.86 3.93
CA TYR A 251 0.20 -42.98 2.95
C TYR A 251 1.58 -43.51 2.53
N ASN A 252 2.14 -42.96 1.45
CA ASN A 252 3.51 -43.29 1.08
C ASN A 252 4.51 -42.84 2.16
N TYR A 253 5.49 -43.69 2.44
CA TYR A 253 6.61 -43.45 3.34
C TYR A 253 7.32 -42.11 3.09
N TYR A 254 7.52 -41.72 1.82
CA TYR A 254 8.20 -40.45 1.49
C TYR A 254 7.28 -39.21 1.52
N GLY A 255 6.00 -39.36 1.87
CA GLY A 255 5.04 -38.26 1.86
C GLY A 255 4.59 -37.78 0.47
N THR A 256 4.92 -38.52 -0.59
CA THR A 256 4.43 -38.27 -1.94
C THR A 256 3.08 -38.93 -2.18
N GLU A 257 2.22 -38.29 -2.97
CA GLU A 257 0.90 -38.83 -3.35
C GLU A 257 0.73 -38.81 -4.86
N THR A 258 -0.06 -39.76 -5.37
CA THR A 258 -0.58 -39.68 -6.73
C THR A 258 -1.54 -38.50 -6.82
N MET A 259 -1.31 -37.62 -7.78
CA MET A 259 -2.18 -36.50 -8.08
C MET A 259 -2.64 -36.54 -9.54
N TYR A 260 -3.81 -35.97 -9.78
CA TYR A 260 -4.38 -35.75 -11.10
C TYR A 260 -4.36 -34.26 -11.40
N SER A 261 -4.18 -33.93 -12.67
CA SER A 261 -4.23 -32.54 -13.11
C SER A 261 -5.70 -32.10 -13.22
N GLY A 262 -6.00 -30.92 -12.67
CA GLY A 262 -7.36 -30.36 -12.67
C GLY A 262 -7.82 -29.89 -14.06
N VAL A 263 -6.88 -29.61 -14.97
CA VAL A 263 -7.19 -29.07 -16.31
C VAL A 263 -7.59 -30.17 -17.30
N ASP A 264 -6.86 -31.28 -17.32
CA ASP A 264 -7.04 -32.39 -18.27
C ASP A 264 -7.62 -33.66 -17.62
N GLY A 265 -7.64 -33.73 -16.28
CA GLY A 265 -8.11 -34.89 -15.52
C GLY A 265 -7.16 -36.10 -15.59
N SER A 266 -5.96 -35.94 -16.16
CA SER A 266 -5.03 -37.05 -16.31
C SER A 266 -4.18 -37.25 -15.05
N MET A 267 -3.78 -38.50 -14.80
CA MET A 267 -2.86 -38.83 -13.71
C MET A 267 -1.47 -38.28 -14.04
N MET A 268 -0.85 -37.60 -13.07
CA MET A 268 0.51 -37.08 -13.23
C MET A 268 1.55 -38.21 -13.32
N GLN A 269 2.61 -37.99 -14.09
CA GLN A 269 3.66 -38.99 -14.32
C GLN A 269 4.46 -39.35 -13.06
N ALA A 270 4.59 -38.41 -12.13
CA ALA A 270 5.32 -38.58 -10.88
C ALA A 270 4.40 -38.29 -9.69
N GLN A 271 4.67 -38.95 -8.58
CA GLN A 271 4.00 -38.64 -7.32
C GLN A 271 4.50 -37.29 -6.79
N ILE A 272 3.57 -36.51 -6.26
CA ILE A 272 3.81 -35.14 -5.83
C ILE A 272 3.96 -35.10 -4.32
N PHE A 273 4.96 -34.36 -3.85
CA PHE A 273 5.18 -34.17 -2.42
C PHE A 273 4.09 -33.27 -1.84
N PHE A 274 3.30 -33.83 -0.92
CA PHE A 274 2.05 -33.25 -0.46
C PHE A 274 1.84 -33.48 1.04
N GLY A 275 1.55 -32.41 1.78
CA GLY A 275 1.35 -32.49 3.23
C GLY A 275 0.97 -31.15 3.84
N VAL A 276 1.18 -31.01 5.16
CA VAL A 276 0.67 -29.86 5.92
C VAL A 276 1.82 -29.06 6.49
N VAL A 277 1.85 -27.75 6.20
CA VAL A 277 2.87 -26.82 6.70
C VAL A 277 2.19 -25.63 7.39
N HIS A 278 2.77 -25.14 8.48
CA HIS A 278 2.25 -23.97 9.15
C HIS A 278 2.72 -22.68 8.46
N TYR A 279 1.76 -21.94 7.90
CA TYR A 279 2.01 -20.71 7.15
C TYR A 279 1.60 -19.46 7.93
N GLN A 280 2.38 -18.41 7.72
CA GLN A 280 2.21 -17.10 8.34
C GLN A 280 1.95 -16.06 7.25
N ARG A 281 1.00 -15.16 7.48
CA ARG A 281 0.74 -14.02 6.59
C ARG A 281 1.50 -12.81 7.10
N LEU A 282 2.28 -12.17 6.23
CA LEU A 282 3.10 -11.02 6.61
C LEU A 282 2.28 -9.73 6.62
N ARG A 283 2.61 -8.83 7.56
CA ARG A 283 1.90 -7.54 7.77
C ARG A 283 2.00 -6.57 6.59
N HIS A 284 3.05 -6.65 5.78
CA HIS A 284 3.26 -5.72 4.67
C HIS A 284 2.39 -6.10 3.46
N MET A 285 1.22 -5.46 3.37
CA MET A 285 0.23 -5.68 2.31
C MET A 285 0.52 -4.81 1.07
N VAL A 286 0.07 -5.28 -0.10
CA VAL A 286 0.30 -4.58 -1.39
C VAL A 286 -0.62 -3.39 -1.61
N SER A 287 -1.82 -3.44 -1.05
CA SER A 287 -2.74 -2.30 -0.96
C SER A 287 -2.09 -1.05 -0.39
N ASP A 288 -1.14 -1.21 0.53
CA ASP A 288 -0.39 -0.14 1.17
C ASP A 288 0.85 0.29 0.36
N LYS A 289 1.03 -0.15 -0.89
CA LYS A 289 2.22 0.17 -1.72
C LYS A 289 1.92 0.84 -3.04
N TRP A 290 0.82 0.53 -3.71
CA TRP A 290 0.51 1.13 -5.00
C TRP A 290 0.24 2.65 -4.90
N GLN A 291 0.60 3.38 -5.95
CA GLN A 291 0.29 4.79 -6.13
C GLN A 291 0.16 5.12 -7.61
N VAL A 292 -0.74 6.04 -7.93
CA VAL A 292 -0.95 6.55 -9.29
C VAL A 292 -1.21 8.04 -9.21
N ARG A 293 -0.70 8.78 -10.19
CA ARG A 293 -0.91 10.22 -10.34
C ARG A 293 -0.99 10.56 -11.81
N SER A 294 -2.05 11.27 -12.20
CA SER A 294 -2.16 11.95 -13.50
C SER A 294 -1.79 13.41 -13.34
N LYS A 295 -2.64 14.20 -12.68
CA LYS A 295 -2.38 15.57 -12.21
C LYS A 295 -2.61 15.62 -10.70
N GLY A 296 -2.11 16.65 -10.04
CA GLY A 296 -2.26 16.77 -8.61
C GLY A 296 -1.66 18.06 -8.06
N PRO A 297 -1.70 18.23 -6.73
CA PRO A 297 -1.11 19.39 -6.09
C PRO A 297 0.38 19.51 -6.45
N VAL A 298 0.78 20.76 -6.63
CA VAL A 298 2.15 21.19 -6.83
C VAL A 298 2.61 21.97 -5.61
N ASP A 299 3.91 21.92 -5.36
CA ASP A 299 4.54 22.74 -4.35
C ASP A 299 4.54 24.21 -4.78
N LYS A 300 4.30 25.14 -3.85
CA LYS A 300 4.18 26.57 -4.18
C LYS A 300 5.52 27.20 -4.57
N VAL A 301 6.63 26.65 -4.05
CA VAL A 301 7.98 27.21 -4.23
C VAL A 301 8.59 26.71 -5.54
N THR A 302 8.43 25.43 -5.84
CA THR A 302 9.06 24.79 -7.01
C THR A 302 8.11 24.54 -8.17
N HIS A 303 6.79 24.64 -7.96
CA HIS A 303 5.75 24.18 -8.89
C HIS A 303 5.86 22.71 -9.30
N GLN A 304 6.69 21.93 -8.58
CA GLN A 304 6.85 20.50 -8.83
C GLN A 304 5.79 19.69 -8.09
N PRO A 305 5.51 18.45 -8.55
CA PRO A 305 4.67 17.49 -7.82
C PRO A 305 5.04 17.36 -6.33
N VAL A 306 4.07 17.56 -5.43
CA VAL A 306 4.30 17.40 -3.98
C VAL A 306 4.72 15.97 -3.61
N LYS A 307 5.45 15.82 -2.50
CA LYS A 307 5.75 14.50 -1.91
C LYS A 307 4.55 13.92 -1.18
N GLY A 308 4.39 12.60 -1.28
CA GLY A 308 3.55 11.81 -0.39
C GLY A 308 2.27 11.29 -1.05
N ARG A 309 2.11 9.97 -1.03
CA ARG A 309 0.98 9.27 -1.66
C ARG A 309 -0.41 9.69 -1.15
N LYS A 310 -0.55 9.96 0.16
CA LYS A 310 -1.84 10.39 0.73
C LYS A 310 -2.29 11.73 0.15
N ARG A 311 -1.35 12.58 -0.28
CA ARG A 311 -1.59 13.89 -0.89
C ARG A 311 -1.69 13.84 -2.42
N GLY A 312 -1.69 12.65 -3.02
CA GLY A 312 -1.59 12.51 -4.48
C GLY A 312 -0.22 12.96 -5.02
N GLY A 313 0.83 12.76 -4.23
CA GLY A 313 2.18 13.16 -4.60
C GLY A 313 2.73 12.42 -5.82
N GLY A 314 3.70 13.03 -6.48
CA GLY A 314 4.35 12.47 -7.67
C GLY A 314 5.34 11.36 -7.34
N VAL A 315 5.67 10.56 -8.36
CA VAL A 315 6.80 9.63 -8.31
C VAL A 315 8.06 10.44 -8.62
N ARG A 316 9.08 10.29 -7.78
CA ARG A 316 10.37 10.96 -8.00
C ARG A 316 11.10 10.25 -9.12
N PHE A 317 11.45 11.00 -10.16
CA PHE A 317 12.44 10.60 -11.15
C PHE A 317 13.79 11.16 -10.68
N GLY A 318 14.67 10.28 -10.21
CA GLY A 318 15.92 10.65 -9.56
C GLY A 318 17.09 10.74 -10.52
N GLU A 319 18.28 10.86 -9.92
CA GLU A 319 19.54 10.98 -10.66
C GLU A 319 19.91 9.67 -11.37
N MET A 320 19.73 8.52 -10.70
CA MET A 320 20.02 7.21 -11.30
C MET A 320 19.11 6.95 -12.51
N GLU A 321 17.84 7.35 -12.43
CA GLU A 321 16.91 7.22 -13.55
C GLU A 321 17.26 8.17 -14.71
N ARG A 322 17.72 9.40 -14.40
CA ARG A 322 18.26 10.32 -15.41
C ARG A 322 19.41 9.68 -16.18
N ASP A 323 20.39 9.14 -15.47
CA ASP A 323 21.59 8.58 -16.08
C ASP A 323 21.26 7.33 -16.88
N GLY A 324 20.33 6.49 -16.41
CA GLY A 324 19.82 5.35 -17.18
C GLY A 324 19.19 5.77 -18.51
N VAL A 325 18.32 6.80 -18.51
CA VAL A 325 17.67 7.29 -19.74
C VAL A 325 18.67 7.97 -20.68
N LEU A 326 19.66 8.68 -20.13
CA LEU A 326 20.75 9.28 -20.92
C LEU A 326 21.61 8.21 -21.60
N ALA A 327 21.94 7.12 -20.91
CA ALA A 327 22.70 6.01 -21.47
C ALA A 327 21.99 5.34 -22.65
N HIS A 328 20.65 5.33 -22.64
CA HIS A 328 19.84 4.86 -23.77
C HIS A 328 19.72 5.87 -24.94
N GLY A 329 20.22 7.09 -24.79
CA GLY A 329 20.09 8.15 -25.80
C GLY A 329 18.66 8.70 -25.98
N ALA A 330 17.76 8.41 -25.03
CA ALA A 330 16.35 8.79 -25.12
C ALA A 330 16.09 10.22 -24.62
N SER A 331 16.63 11.21 -25.34
CA SER A 331 16.56 12.64 -25.00
C SER A 331 15.13 13.17 -24.86
N TRP A 332 14.21 12.75 -25.74
CA TRP A 332 12.80 13.14 -25.69
C TRP A 332 12.09 12.65 -24.43
N VAL A 333 12.40 11.43 -23.96
CA VAL A 333 11.84 10.89 -22.71
C VAL A 333 12.34 11.69 -21.52
N LEU A 334 13.62 12.06 -21.52
CA LEU A 334 14.22 12.87 -20.47
C LEU A 334 13.60 14.28 -20.41
N LEU A 335 13.45 14.95 -21.56
CA LEU A 335 12.76 16.23 -21.66
C LEU A 335 11.31 16.12 -21.20
N ASP A 336 10.62 15.05 -21.57
CA ASP A 336 9.24 14.85 -21.16
C ASP A 336 9.09 14.65 -19.64
N ARG A 337 9.93 13.80 -19.04
CA ARG A 337 9.84 13.46 -17.61
C ARG A 337 10.35 14.58 -16.69
N LEU A 338 11.48 15.22 -17.03
CA LEU A 338 12.10 16.25 -16.18
C LEU A 338 11.50 17.65 -16.40
N PHE A 339 10.98 17.95 -17.60
CA PHE A 339 10.52 19.30 -17.95
C PHE A 339 9.02 19.34 -18.24
N ASN A 340 8.54 18.67 -19.30
CA ASN A 340 7.13 18.81 -19.72
C ASN A 340 6.12 18.30 -18.68
N SER A 341 6.44 17.21 -17.99
CA SER A 341 5.57 16.55 -17.00
C SER A 341 5.81 17.00 -15.55
N SER A 342 6.70 17.97 -15.32
CA SER A 342 7.09 18.44 -13.97
C SER A 342 6.70 19.91 -13.77
N ASP A 343 7.57 20.84 -14.15
CA ASP A 343 7.51 22.26 -13.79
C ASP A 343 7.70 23.20 -14.99
N LYS A 344 7.31 22.76 -16.21
CA LYS A 344 7.28 23.62 -17.39
C LYS A 344 6.48 24.89 -17.15
N SER A 345 7.15 26.05 -17.22
CA SER A 345 6.51 27.36 -17.17
C SER A 345 6.89 28.20 -18.40
N LYS A 346 5.91 28.97 -18.89
CA LYS A 346 6.11 30.02 -19.89
C LYS A 346 6.39 31.32 -19.15
N GLU A 347 7.61 31.80 -19.23
CA GLU A 347 8.05 33.01 -18.51
C GLU A 347 8.46 34.11 -19.49
N LEU A 348 8.29 35.36 -19.05
CA LEU A 348 8.67 36.54 -19.80
C LEU A 348 10.13 36.90 -19.51
N VAL A 349 10.89 37.20 -20.57
CA VAL A 349 12.28 37.62 -20.47
C VAL A 349 12.49 38.87 -21.30
N CYS A 350 13.27 39.81 -20.79
CA CYS A 350 13.68 40.99 -21.54
C CYS A 350 14.86 40.66 -22.46
N ARG A 351 14.72 40.93 -23.77
CA ARG A 351 15.77 40.63 -24.75
C ARG A 351 16.98 41.54 -24.67
N THR A 352 16.83 42.76 -24.16
CA THR A 352 17.92 43.73 -24.06
C THR A 352 18.76 43.58 -22.80
N CYS A 353 18.13 43.28 -21.66
CA CYS A 353 18.84 43.11 -20.39
C CYS A 353 19.02 41.66 -19.95
N GLY A 354 18.49 40.68 -20.71
CA GLY A 354 18.61 39.24 -20.41
C GLY A 354 17.97 38.80 -19.09
N SER A 355 17.18 39.69 -18.46
CA SER A 355 16.66 39.49 -17.11
C SER A 355 15.34 38.74 -17.12
N LEU A 356 15.27 37.68 -16.32
CA LEU A 356 14.06 36.89 -16.06
C LEU A 356 13.11 37.56 -15.06
N LEU A 357 13.63 38.37 -14.13
CA LEU A 357 12.85 39.00 -13.05
C LEU A 357 12.41 40.43 -13.36
N GLY A 358 13.01 41.06 -14.37
CA GLY A 358 12.74 42.44 -14.77
C GLY A 358 11.36 42.69 -15.39
N PRO A 359 10.84 41.83 -16.30
CA PRO A 359 9.52 42.00 -16.90
C PRO A 359 8.43 41.97 -15.85
N THR A 360 7.68 43.07 -15.74
CA THR A 360 6.53 43.18 -14.84
C THR A 360 5.30 43.64 -15.62
N VAL A 361 4.14 43.07 -15.27
CA VAL A 361 2.87 43.50 -15.85
C VAL A 361 2.44 44.80 -15.19
N LEU A 362 2.15 45.82 -16.00
CA LEU A 362 1.63 47.09 -15.51
C LEU A 362 0.13 46.96 -15.29
N VAL A 363 -0.30 47.11 -14.04
CA VAL A 363 -1.72 47.21 -13.71
C VAL A 363 -2.17 48.63 -14.05
N GLN A 364 -2.86 48.81 -15.17
CA GLN A 364 -3.59 50.06 -15.43
C GLN A 364 -4.78 50.16 -14.47
N SER A 365 -5.01 51.35 -13.92
CA SER A 365 -6.19 51.65 -13.12
C SER A 365 -7.45 51.36 -13.95
N LEU A 366 -8.28 50.46 -13.43
CA LEU A 366 -9.50 49.98 -14.08
C LEU A 366 -10.50 51.12 -14.33
N SER A 367 -10.71 51.49 -15.60
CA SER A 367 -12.03 51.90 -16.06
C SER A 367 -12.84 50.62 -16.34
N ILE A 368 -14.02 50.51 -15.72
CA ILE A 368 -14.82 49.31 -15.47
C ILE A 368 -15.30 48.54 -16.73
N LYS A 369 -14.97 48.99 -17.95
CA LYS A 369 -15.67 48.53 -19.17
C LYS A 369 -15.02 47.40 -20.00
N ASN A 370 -13.76 47.02 -19.82
CA ASN A 370 -13.15 45.95 -20.64
C ASN A 370 -12.51 44.85 -19.79
N LYS A 371 -13.30 43.82 -19.45
CA LYS A 371 -12.84 42.65 -18.69
C LYS A 371 -12.25 41.50 -19.54
N MET A 372 -12.02 41.69 -20.85
CA MET A 372 -11.46 40.65 -21.72
C MET A 372 -10.57 41.22 -22.83
N ALA A 373 -9.41 41.77 -22.45
CA ALA A 373 -8.32 41.97 -23.40
C ALA A 373 -7.05 41.29 -22.87
N ASP A 374 -6.62 40.24 -23.54
CA ASP A 374 -5.44 39.40 -23.24
C ASP A 374 -4.08 40.12 -23.30
N ASN A 375 -4.06 41.43 -23.53
CA ASN A 375 -2.84 42.23 -23.68
C ASN A 375 -2.72 43.30 -22.58
N GLN A 376 -2.39 42.86 -21.37
CA GLN A 376 -1.92 43.79 -20.34
C GLN A 376 -0.53 44.32 -20.74
N PRO A 377 -0.28 45.64 -20.67
CA PRO A 377 1.02 46.19 -21.04
C PRO A 377 2.10 45.66 -20.09
N VAL A 378 3.13 45.02 -20.64
CA VAL A 378 4.28 44.51 -19.90
C VAL A 378 5.46 45.46 -20.13
N SER A 379 6.22 45.75 -19.08
CA SER A 379 7.44 46.57 -19.18
C SER A 379 8.55 45.98 -18.31
N CYS A 380 9.79 46.07 -18.75
CA CYS A 380 10.93 45.67 -17.91
C CYS A 380 11.29 46.80 -16.94
N LYS A 381 11.28 46.53 -15.64
CA LYS A 381 11.65 47.53 -14.62
C LYS A 381 13.13 47.91 -14.63
N GLN A 382 13.99 47.05 -15.16
CA GLN A 382 15.44 47.29 -15.14
C GLN A 382 15.91 48.19 -16.29
N CYS A 383 15.38 48.00 -17.51
CA CYS A 383 15.76 48.80 -18.68
C CYS A 383 14.68 49.79 -19.14
N GLY A 384 13.45 49.70 -18.60
CA GLY A 384 12.34 50.58 -18.97
C GLY A 384 11.70 50.26 -20.32
N GLU A 385 12.23 49.30 -21.08
CA GLU A 385 11.68 48.92 -22.39
C GLU A 385 10.35 48.17 -22.29
N ARG A 386 9.50 48.42 -23.29
CA ARG A 386 8.17 47.81 -23.45
C ARG A 386 8.09 46.87 -24.65
N ASP A 387 8.87 47.11 -25.70
CA ASP A 387 8.69 46.44 -27.00
C ASP A 387 9.56 45.18 -27.16
N ASN A 388 10.69 45.07 -26.45
CA ASN A 388 11.66 43.97 -26.59
C ASN A 388 11.51 42.85 -25.55
N LEU A 389 10.28 42.42 -25.29
CA LEU A 389 9.99 41.30 -24.39
C LEU A 389 9.75 40.00 -25.18
N GLY A 390 10.37 38.91 -24.75
CA GLY A 390 10.19 37.57 -25.30
C GLY A 390 9.55 36.62 -24.30
N THR A 391 8.96 35.52 -24.80
CA THR A 391 8.52 34.40 -23.97
C THR A 391 9.41 33.19 -24.21
N ILE A 392 9.81 32.51 -23.13
CA ILE A 392 10.59 31.27 -23.20
C ILE A 392 9.96 30.20 -22.30
N ASN A 393 10.11 28.94 -22.69
CA ASN A 393 9.74 27.81 -21.85
C ASN A 393 10.96 27.46 -20.98
N ILE A 394 10.84 27.59 -19.65
CA ILE A 394 11.89 27.22 -18.69
C ILE A 394 11.28 26.43 -17.54
N PRO A 395 12.07 25.63 -16.80
CA PRO A 395 11.56 24.98 -15.61
C PRO A 395 11.37 26.05 -14.52
N PHE A 396 10.23 26.03 -13.83
CA PHE A 396 9.90 27.04 -12.83
C PHE A 396 10.95 27.12 -11.71
N VAL A 397 11.60 25.99 -11.39
CA VAL A 397 12.70 25.97 -10.40
C VAL A 397 13.87 26.88 -10.80
N LEU A 398 14.11 27.13 -12.10
CA LEU A 398 15.14 28.05 -12.56
C LEU A 398 14.83 29.48 -12.13
N ARG A 399 13.56 29.90 -12.18
CA ARG A 399 13.13 31.22 -11.70
C ARG A 399 13.41 31.37 -10.21
N ASN A 400 13.11 30.35 -9.42
CA ASN A 400 13.41 30.34 -7.99
C ASN A 400 14.93 30.41 -7.73
N LEU A 401 15.75 29.68 -8.49
CA LEU A 401 17.20 29.77 -8.41
C LEU A 401 17.70 31.19 -8.71
N VAL A 402 17.20 31.83 -9.77
CA VAL A 402 17.55 33.22 -10.11
C VAL A 402 17.14 34.19 -9.00
N CYS A 403 15.97 34.02 -8.37
CA CYS A 403 15.57 34.81 -7.20
C CYS A 403 16.53 34.62 -6.01
N GLN A 404 16.94 33.39 -5.73
CA GLN A 404 17.88 33.10 -4.64
C GLN A 404 19.26 33.69 -4.93
N LEU A 405 19.79 33.55 -6.15
CA LEU A 405 21.06 34.16 -6.55
C LEU A 405 21.01 35.69 -6.47
N ALA A 406 19.90 36.31 -6.87
CA ALA A 406 19.70 37.75 -6.74
C ALA A 406 19.74 38.22 -5.27
N SER A 407 19.30 37.39 -4.31
CA SER A 407 19.41 37.72 -2.88
C SER A 407 20.86 37.75 -2.38
N PHE A 408 21.78 37.08 -3.07
CA PHE A 408 23.22 37.15 -2.85
C PHE A 408 23.91 38.18 -3.76
N ASN A 409 23.15 39.09 -4.39
CA ASN A 409 23.63 40.07 -5.37
C ASN A 409 24.31 39.46 -6.61
N ILE A 410 23.99 38.21 -6.95
CA ILE A 410 24.45 37.56 -8.18
C ILE A 410 23.40 37.77 -9.26
N LYS A 411 23.78 38.46 -10.34
CA LYS A 411 22.91 38.68 -11.51
C LYS A 411 23.10 37.53 -12.51
N VAL A 412 21.99 36.91 -12.92
CA VAL A 412 21.97 35.95 -14.02
C VAL A 412 21.44 36.65 -15.27
N GLU A 413 22.23 36.63 -16.33
CA GLU A 413 21.86 37.18 -17.65
C GLU A 413 21.71 36.03 -18.64
N LEU A 414 20.55 35.96 -19.29
CA LEU A 414 20.28 34.96 -20.34
C LEU A 414 20.63 35.56 -21.70
N ASP A 415 21.59 34.95 -22.39
CA ASP A 415 21.92 35.30 -23.77
C ASP A 415 20.88 34.68 -24.72
N LEU A 416 19.98 35.53 -25.22
CA LEU A 416 18.88 35.12 -26.10
C LEU A 416 19.27 35.37 -27.56
N LYS A 417 19.43 34.28 -28.33
CA LYS A 417 19.63 34.41 -29.78
C LYS A 417 18.39 34.99 -30.47
N PRO A 418 18.54 35.95 -31.40
CA PRO A 418 17.43 36.52 -32.13
C PRO A 418 16.85 35.49 -33.11
N ASN A 419 15.53 35.25 -33.00
CA ASN A 419 14.71 34.50 -33.95
C ASN A 419 15.12 33.05 -34.25
N GLU A 420 15.07 32.18 -33.26
CA GLU A 420 14.66 30.79 -33.52
C GLU A 420 13.40 30.50 -32.71
N SER A 421 12.30 30.32 -33.42
CA SER A 421 11.08 29.70 -32.89
C SER A 421 11.41 28.26 -32.48
N LEU A 422 11.96 28.11 -31.28
CA LEU A 422 12.18 26.80 -30.66
C LEU A 422 10.85 26.35 -30.03
N VAL A 423 10.21 25.41 -30.74
CA VAL A 423 8.98 24.68 -30.35
C VAL A 423 9.14 23.98 -29.00
#